data_AF-A0A2V8LBK2-F1
#
_entry.id   AF-A0A2V8LBK2-F1
#
_cell.length_a   1.000
_cell.length_b   1.000
_cell.length_c   1.000
_cell.angle_alpha   90.00
_cell.angle_beta   90.00
_cell.angle_gamma   90.00
#
_symmetry.space_group_name_H-M   'P 1'
#
loop_
_entity.id
_entity.type
_entity.pdbx_description
1 polymer ?
#
loop_
_entity_poly.entity_id
_entity_poly.type
_entity_poly.pdbx_seq_one_letter_code
_entity_poly.pdbx_strand_id
1 'polypeptide(L)'
;DLSRHAKFRYLVDAIADPAEPVRVDAVRAIAQMEGDDGALLLRLKARVGDSNFRVTGQVLESIINVEGEQGVAFVRGFLESEHDEVCEEAALALGASRLAAGFAALKEAWTRGRNKPRGEVFLRAISAAGLPEAIDFLVTLIREGLQREADAAVRALELYSGSEEIEAKVHDALKQRKNRE
;
A
#
# COMPACT_ATOMS: atom_id res chain seq x y z
N ASP A 1 19.36 -14.15 28.14
CA ASP A 1 18.92 -13.51 26.88
C ASP A 1 20.08 -13.04 26.03
N LEU A 2 19.89 -13.07 24.71
CA LEU A 2 20.82 -12.47 23.75
C LEU A 2 20.74 -10.94 23.82
N SER A 3 21.89 -10.27 23.69
CA SER A 3 21.91 -8.82 23.54
C SER A 3 21.23 -8.39 22.24
N ARG A 4 20.70 -7.16 22.20
CA ARG A 4 20.07 -6.59 21.01
C ARG A 4 20.97 -6.65 19.77
N HIS A 5 22.24 -6.30 19.94
CA HIS A 5 23.21 -6.36 18.84
C HIS A 5 23.48 -7.80 18.39
N ALA A 6 23.53 -8.77 19.32
CA ALA A 6 23.64 -10.19 18.96
C ALA A 6 22.42 -10.68 18.18
N LYS A 7 21.20 -10.27 18.55
CA LYS A 7 19.98 -10.57 17.80
C LYS A 7 20.04 -10.02 16.37
N PHE A 8 20.48 -8.76 16.20
CA PHE A 8 20.63 -8.17 14.87
C PHE A 8 21.61 -8.93 13.97
N ARG A 9 22.72 -9.46 14.51
CA ARG A 9 23.64 -10.29 13.70
C ARG A 9 22.94 -11.51 13.11
N TYR A 10 22.15 -12.24 13.91
CA TYR A 10 21.38 -13.38 13.39
C TYR A 10 20.30 -12.94 12.40
N LEU A 11 19.63 -11.82 12.64
CA LEU A 11 18.57 -11.32 11.75
C LEU A 11 19.12 -10.84 10.41
N VAL A 12 20.32 -10.26 10.36
CA VAL A 12 20.99 -9.86 9.11
C VAL A 12 21.26 -11.07 8.22
N ASP A 13 21.67 -12.20 8.79
CA ASP A 13 21.84 -13.42 8.01
C ASP A 13 20.48 -13.98 7.57
N ALA A 14 19.48 -13.95 8.45
CA ALA A 14 18.15 -14.50 8.19
C ALA A 14 17.35 -13.75 7.10
N ILE A 15 17.56 -12.43 6.90
CA ILE A 15 16.92 -11.69 5.80
C ILE A 15 17.45 -12.09 4.40
N ALA A 16 18.54 -12.87 4.35
CA ALA A 16 19.12 -13.43 3.13
C ALA A 16 18.94 -14.96 3.05
N ASP A 17 18.18 -15.56 3.96
CA ASP A 17 17.96 -17.01 4.00
C ASP A 17 17.29 -17.51 2.69
N PRO A 18 17.66 -18.70 2.17
CA PRO A 18 17.02 -19.26 0.99
C PRO A 18 15.50 -19.46 1.14
N ALA A 19 15.02 -19.76 2.34
CA ALA A 19 13.61 -19.98 2.61
C ALA A 19 12.87 -18.65 2.77
N GLU A 20 11.87 -18.42 1.92
CA GLU A 20 10.99 -17.25 1.99
C GLU A 20 10.38 -17.02 3.40
N PRO A 21 9.83 -18.03 4.10
CA PRO A 21 9.24 -17.82 5.42
C PRO A 21 10.25 -17.27 6.43
N VAL A 22 11.51 -17.70 6.37
CA VAL A 22 12.58 -17.21 7.25
C VAL A 22 12.85 -15.74 7.00
N ARG A 23 12.90 -15.31 5.73
CA ARG A 23 13.09 -13.90 5.38
C ARG A 23 11.93 -13.03 5.87
N VAL A 24 10.69 -13.50 5.72
CA VAL A 24 9.48 -12.80 6.20
C VAL A 24 9.55 -12.62 7.72
N ASP A 25 9.84 -13.68 8.47
CA ASP A 25 9.90 -13.62 9.92
C ASP A 25 11.09 -12.79 10.42
N ALA A 26 12.23 -12.83 9.72
CA ALA A 26 13.38 -11.99 10.02
C ALA A 26 13.06 -10.50 9.87
N VAL A 27 12.36 -10.12 8.79
CA VAL A 27 11.90 -8.75 8.55
C VAL A 27 10.96 -8.27 9.66
N ARG A 28 9.98 -9.10 10.05
CA ARG A 28 9.07 -8.79 11.17
C ARG A 28 9.82 -8.64 12.49
N ALA A 29 10.75 -9.55 12.77
CA ALA A 29 11.57 -9.48 13.97
C ALA A 29 12.42 -8.20 13.99
N ILE A 30 13.04 -7.81 12.87
CA ILE A 30 13.77 -6.54 12.75
C ILE A 30 12.87 -5.35 13.06
N ALA A 31 11.65 -5.32 12.53
CA ALA A 31 10.69 -4.25 12.79
C ALA A 31 10.33 -4.14 14.30
N GLN A 32 10.20 -5.28 14.97
CA GLN A 32 9.90 -5.36 16.41
C GLN A 32 11.10 -5.03 17.30
N MET A 33 12.32 -4.98 16.77
CA MET A 33 13.49 -4.63 17.56
C MET A 33 13.48 -3.14 17.98
N GLU A 34 12.64 -2.28 17.38
CA GLU A 34 12.58 -0.82 17.58
C GLU A 34 13.91 -0.11 17.23
N GLY A 35 13.93 1.23 17.13
CA GLY A 35 15.15 2.02 16.90
C GLY A 35 15.68 2.05 15.45
N ASP A 36 16.62 2.97 15.21
CA ASP A 36 17.02 3.37 13.84
C ASP A 36 17.77 2.26 13.06
N ASP A 37 18.56 1.42 13.76
CA ASP A 37 19.31 0.32 13.13
C ASP A 37 18.39 -0.62 12.31
N GLY A 38 17.22 -0.94 12.87
CA GLY A 38 16.24 -1.82 12.23
C GLY A 38 15.63 -1.16 11.01
N ALA A 39 15.25 0.12 11.13
CA ALA A 39 14.70 0.90 10.02
C ALA A 39 15.70 1.00 8.85
N LEU A 40 16.98 1.29 9.13
CA LEU A 40 18.04 1.36 8.12
C LEU A 40 18.26 0.01 7.43
N LEU A 41 18.25 -1.09 8.19
CA LEU A 41 18.39 -2.43 7.62
C LEU A 41 17.20 -2.81 6.72
N LEU A 42 15.98 -2.47 7.14
CA LEU A 42 14.78 -2.67 6.31
C LEU A 42 14.82 -1.84 5.03
N ARG A 43 15.22 -0.56 5.11
CA ARG A 43 15.41 0.30 3.93
C ARG A 43 16.45 -0.27 2.97
N LEU A 44 17.57 -0.77 3.49
CA LEU A 44 18.58 -1.43 2.67
C LEU A 44 17.99 -2.67 1.97
N LYS A 45 17.28 -3.54 2.70
CA LYS A 45 16.62 -4.72 2.13
C LYS A 45 15.62 -4.33 1.04
N ALA A 46 14.82 -3.28 1.24
CA ALA A 46 13.88 -2.79 0.24
C ALA A 46 14.57 -2.31 -1.05
N ARG A 47 15.74 -1.66 -0.94
CA ARG A 47 16.51 -1.18 -2.09
C ARG A 47 17.23 -2.30 -2.84
N VAL A 48 17.75 -3.29 -2.12
CA VAL A 48 18.36 -4.49 -2.73
C VAL A 48 17.28 -5.33 -3.42
N GLY A 49 16.07 -5.33 -2.88
CA GLY A 49 14.95 -6.12 -3.36
C GLY A 49 14.97 -7.56 -2.83
N ASP A 50 13.97 -8.33 -3.24
CA ASP A 50 13.88 -9.76 -2.98
C ASP A 50 13.42 -10.48 -4.26
N SER A 51 13.90 -11.72 -4.43
CA SER A 51 13.44 -12.61 -5.50
C SER A 51 11.95 -12.95 -5.41
N ASN A 52 11.35 -12.85 -4.22
CA ASN A 52 9.92 -12.97 -4.03
C ASN A 52 9.32 -11.63 -3.59
N PHE A 53 8.41 -11.10 -4.43
CA PHE A 53 7.74 -9.82 -4.20
C PHE A 53 6.92 -9.75 -2.91
N ARG A 54 6.41 -10.88 -2.39
CA ARG A 54 5.72 -10.90 -1.09
C ARG A 54 6.64 -10.53 0.07
N VAL A 55 7.93 -10.89 -0.02
CA VAL A 55 8.93 -10.45 0.96
C VAL A 55 9.15 -8.95 0.83
N THR A 56 9.21 -8.43 -0.39
CA THR A 56 9.26 -6.98 -0.64
C THR A 56 8.07 -6.26 0.01
N GLY A 57 6.84 -6.74 -0.20
CA GLY A 57 5.64 -6.20 0.46
C GLY A 57 5.77 -6.18 1.98
N GLN A 58 6.19 -7.28 2.59
CA GLN A 58 6.42 -7.33 4.04
C GLN A 58 7.46 -6.31 4.51
N VAL A 59 8.56 -6.12 3.76
CA VAL A 59 9.59 -5.13 4.09
C VAL A 59 9.04 -3.72 4.04
N LEU A 60 8.30 -3.37 2.97
CA LEU A 60 7.71 -2.03 2.81
C LEU A 60 6.68 -1.73 3.90
N GLU A 61 5.84 -2.70 4.25
CA GLU A 61 4.90 -2.60 5.37
C GLU A 61 5.65 -2.40 6.70
N SER A 62 6.68 -3.20 6.96
CA SER A 62 7.51 -3.08 8.16
C SER A 62 8.18 -1.71 8.29
N ILE A 63 8.66 -1.12 7.18
CA ILE A 63 9.21 0.25 7.17
C ILE A 63 8.15 1.26 7.61
N ILE A 64 6.94 1.19 7.07
CA ILE A 64 5.86 2.11 7.44
C ILE A 64 5.46 1.92 8.91
N ASN A 65 5.39 0.68 9.39
CA ASN A 65 5.04 0.39 10.78
C ASN A 65 6.08 0.93 11.77
N VAL A 66 7.37 0.91 11.42
CA VAL A 66 8.46 1.41 12.28
C VAL A 66 8.56 2.93 12.21
N GLU A 67 8.37 3.54 11.05
CA GLU A 67 8.73 4.94 10.80
C GLU A 67 7.55 5.88 10.54
N GLY A 68 6.33 5.35 10.50
CA GLY A 68 5.11 6.11 10.20
C GLY A 68 5.20 6.87 8.88
N GLU A 69 4.96 8.18 8.93
CA GLU A 69 4.96 9.04 7.74
C GLU A 69 6.32 9.10 7.02
N GLN A 70 7.44 8.97 7.74
CA GLN A 70 8.76 8.93 7.10
C GLN A 70 8.94 7.64 6.28
N GLY A 71 8.39 6.53 6.79
CA GLY A 71 8.32 5.27 6.06
C GLY A 71 7.47 5.40 4.81
N VAL A 72 6.30 6.04 4.90
CA VAL A 72 5.45 6.36 3.74
C VAL A 72 6.22 7.15 2.69
N ALA A 73 6.93 8.21 3.09
CA ALA A 73 7.72 9.03 2.18
C ALA A 73 8.79 8.24 1.44
N PHE A 74 9.41 7.24 2.09
CA PHE A 74 10.35 6.32 1.47
C PHE A 74 9.66 5.31 0.52
N VAL A 75 8.58 4.67 0.98
CA VAL A 75 7.86 3.61 0.24
C VAL A 75 7.19 4.16 -1.03
N ARG A 76 6.77 5.44 -1.04
CA ARG A 76 6.15 6.04 -2.23
C ARG A 76 7.00 5.91 -3.50
N GLY A 77 8.33 5.87 -3.39
CA GLY A 77 9.23 5.71 -4.54
C GLY A 77 9.07 4.38 -5.27
N PHE A 78 8.55 3.35 -4.59
CA PHE A 78 8.32 2.03 -5.19
C PHE A 78 7.04 1.96 -6.03
N LEU A 79 6.14 2.95 -5.94
CA LEU A 79 4.97 3.08 -6.82
C LEU A 79 5.37 3.35 -8.29
N GLU A 80 6.61 3.77 -8.51
CA GLU A 80 7.17 4.05 -9.84
C GLU A 80 8.06 2.91 -10.36
N SER A 81 8.12 1.78 -9.64
CA SER A 81 8.92 0.61 -10.02
C SER A 81 8.63 0.14 -11.44
N GLU A 82 9.65 -0.29 -12.17
CA GLU A 82 9.47 -0.92 -13.48
C GLU A 82 8.78 -2.29 -13.37
N HIS A 83 8.97 -2.99 -12.24
CA HIS A 83 8.27 -4.23 -11.91
C HIS A 83 6.86 -3.95 -11.38
N ASP A 84 5.84 -4.47 -12.05
CA ASP A 84 4.43 -4.31 -11.70
C ASP A 84 4.14 -4.85 -10.30
N GLU A 85 4.72 -5.99 -9.95
CA GLU A 85 4.54 -6.66 -8.66
C GLU A 85 5.08 -5.82 -7.50
N VAL A 86 6.24 -5.18 -7.68
CA VAL A 86 6.79 -4.27 -6.65
C VAL A 86 5.91 -3.03 -6.48
N CYS A 87 5.37 -2.50 -7.58
CA CYS A 87 4.42 -1.40 -7.54
C CYS A 87 3.13 -1.80 -6.79
N GLU A 88 2.63 -3.01 -7.03
CA GLU A 88 1.45 -3.55 -6.36
C GLU A 88 1.68 -3.74 -4.86
N GLU A 89 2.80 -4.34 -4.47
CA GLU A 89 3.17 -4.53 -3.06
C GLU A 89 3.36 -3.19 -2.33
N ALA A 90 3.96 -2.19 -3.00
CA ALA A 90 4.06 -0.84 -2.44
C ALA A 90 2.69 -0.18 -2.27
N ALA A 91 1.79 -0.33 -3.24
CA ALA A 91 0.43 0.21 -3.15
C ALA A 91 -0.36 -0.45 -2.00
N LEU A 92 -0.26 -1.77 -1.86
CA LEU A 92 -0.88 -2.53 -0.78
C LEU A 92 -0.36 -2.09 0.59
N ALA A 93 0.96 -1.97 0.76
CA ALA A 93 1.56 -1.53 2.02
C ALA A 93 1.10 -0.10 2.42
N LEU A 94 1.03 0.82 1.46
CA LEU A 94 0.53 2.18 1.70
C LEU A 94 -0.96 2.21 2.04
N GLY A 95 -1.78 1.40 1.36
CA GLY A 95 -3.20 1.26 1.67
C GLY A 95 -3.40 0.68 3.07
N ALA A 96 -2.71 -0.41 3.41
CA ALA A 96 -2.81 -1.07 4.70
C ALA A 96 -2.35 -0.20 5.89
N SER A 97 -1.49 0.80 5.64
CA SER A 97 -1.00 1.71 6.69
C SER A 97 -2.10 2.51 7.37
N ARG A 98 -3.23 2.77 6.68
CA ARG A 98 -4.31 3.66 7.13
C ARG A 98 -3.83 5.05 7.56
N LEU A 99 -2.73 5.54 6.99
CA LEU A 99 -2.21 6.89 7.21
C LEU A 99 -2.71 7.84 6.11
N ALA A 100 -3.04 9.07 6.49
CA ALA A 100 -3.43 10.12 5.54
C ALA A 100 -2.33 10.37 4.48
N ALA A 101 -1.06 10.31 4.90
CA ALA A 101 0.09 10.40 3.98
C ALA A 101 0.13 9.24 2.97
N GLY A 102 -0.27 8.03 3.38
CA GLY A 102 -0.34 6.86 2.49
C GLY A 102 -1.42 7.03 1.42
N PHE A 103 -2.60 7.49 1.82
CA PHE A 103 -3.66 7.86 0.87
C PHE A 103 -3.22 8.96 -0.09
N ALA A 104 -2.57 10.02 0.41
CA ALA A 104 -2.07 11.10 -0.42
C ALA A 104 -1.08 10.60 -1.50
N ALA A 105 -0.15 9.72 -1.14
CA ALA A 105 0.79 9.11 -2.07
C ALA A 105 0.09 8.26 -3.15
N LEU A 106 -0.89 7.43 -2.75
CA LEU A 106 -1.67 6.62 -3.68
C LEU A 106 -2.49 7.47 -4.65
N LYS A 107 -3.13 8.54 -4.16
CA LYS A 107 -3.91 9.48 -4.97
C LYS A 107 -3.03 10.21 -5.99
N GLU A 108 -1.83 10.61 -5.59
CA GLU A 108 -0.85 11.24 -6.49
C GLU A 108 -0.42 10.26 -7.59
N ALA A 109 -0.05 9.03 -7.22
CA ALA A 109 0.36 8.00 -8.16
C ALA A 109 -0.76 7.62 -9.13
N TRP A 110 -2.00 7.50 -8.64
CA TRP A 110 -3.17 7.32 -9.50
C TRP A 110 -3.33 8.50 -10.47
N THR A 111 -3.24 9.74 -10.00
CA THR A 111 -3.41 10.92 -10.87
C THR A 111 -2.38 10.95 -12.00
N ARG A 112 -1.12 10.59 -11.71
CA ARG A 112 -0.05 10.49 -12.72
C ARG A 112 -0.21 9.26 -13.63
N GLY A 113 -0.75 8.17 -13.10
CA GLY A 113 -0.85 6.87 -13.74
C GLY A 113 -2.23 6.48 -14.27
N ARG A 114 -3.26 7.33 -14.18
CA ARG A 114 -4.68 6.97 -14.43
C ARG A 114 -4.98 6.43 -15.83
N ASN A 115 -4.11 6.72 -16.80
CA ASN A 115 -4.23 6.21 -18.17
C ASN A 115 -3.49 4.89 -18.40
N LYS A 116 -2.73 4.41 -17.42
CA LYS A 116 -1.94 3.18 -17.49
C LYS A 116 -2.76 2.00 -16.93
N PRO A 117 -2.44 0.75 -17.32
CA PRO A 117 -3.08 -0.45 -16.75
C PRO A 117 -3.03 -0.50 -15.21
N ARG A 118 -1.98 0.07 -14.60
CA ARG A 118 -1.78 0.13 -13.15
C ARG A 118 -2.79 1.01 -12.40
N GLY A 119 -3.62 1.80 -13.09
CA GLY A 119 -4.58 2.70 -12.44
C GLY A 119 -5.54 1.99 -11.47
N GLU A 120 -5.94 0.75 -11.78
CA GLU A 120 -6.82 -0.03 -10.89
C GLU A 120 -6.15 -0.44 -9.58
N VAL A 121 -4.85 -0.73 -9.60
CA VAL A 121 -4.08 -1.12 -8.42
C VAL A 121 -4.15 -0.03 -7.36
N PHE A 122 -3.98 1.23 -7.77
CA PHE A 122 -4.06 2.36 -6.86
C PHE A 122 -5.47 2.58 -6.32
N LEU A 123 -6.52 2.40 -7.12
CA LEU A 123 -7.90 2.55 -6.64
C LEU A 123 -8.27 1.46 -5.62
N ARG A 124 -7.82 0.22 -5.82
CA ARG A 124 -8.00 -0.87 -4.84
C ARG A 124 -7.24 -0.57 -3.54
N ALA A 125 -6.00 -0.10 -3.63
CA ALA A 125 -5.22 0.29 -2.46
C ALA A 125 -5.84 1.48 -1.70
N ILE A 126 -6.39 2.47 -2.42
CA ILE A 126 -7.13 3.60 -1.83
C ILE A 126 -8.37 3.08 -1.09
N SER A 127 -9.12 2.16 -1.68
CA SER A 127 -10.26 1.52 -1.02
C SER A 127 -9.84 0.78 0.26
N ALA A 128 -8.73 0.02 0.21
CA ALA A 128 -8.20 -0.72 1.35
C ALA A 128 -7.72 0.18 2.51
N ALA A 129 -7.38 1.44 2.24
CA ALA A 129 -7.03 2.40 3.30
C ALA A 129 -8.20 2.66 4.26
N GLY A 130 -9.44 2.57 3.79
CA GLY A 130 -10.65 2.72 4.61
C GLY A 130 -10.78 4.06 5.32
N LEU A 131 -10.07 5.08 4.85
CA LEU A 131 -10.19 6.44 5.35
C LEU A 131 -11.44 7.10 4.74
N PRO A 132 -12.20 7.90 5.50
CA PRO A 132 -13.35 8.63 4.97
C PRO A 132 -13.04 9.42 3.69
N GLU A 133 -11.90 10.10 3.65
CA GLU A 133 -11.45 10.90 2.50
C GLU A 133 -11.11 10.03 1.28
N ALA A 134 -10.68 8.79 1.49
CA ALA A 134 -10.42 7.81 0.44
C ALA A 134 -11.73 7.32 -0.19
N ILE A 135 -12.74 7.03 0.65
CA ILE A 135 -14.08 6.65 0.20
C ILE A 135 -14.73 7.82 -0.57
N ASP A 136 -14.69 9.03 -0.01
CA ASP A 136 -15.25 10.23 -0.65
C ASP A 136 -14.59 10.53 -2.00
N PHE A 137 -13.28 10.28 -2.12
CA PHE A 137 -12.56 10.37 -3.39
C PHE A 137 -13.09 9.36 -4.42
N LEU A 138 -13.29 8.09 -4.04
CA LEU A 138 -13.82 7.06 -4.94
C LEU A 138 -15.27 7.37 -5.35
N VAL A 139 -16.11 7.81 -4.42
CA VAL A 139 -17.50 8.22 -4.70
C VAL A 139 -17.54 9.41 -5.67
N THR A 140 -16.65 10.39 -5.47
CA THR A 140 -16.50 11.52 -6.41
C THR A 140 -16.06 11.04 -7.79
N LEU A 141 -15.16 10.06 -7.86
CA LEU A 141 -14.70 9.49 -9.12
C LEU A 141 -15.84 8.78 -9.89
N ILE A 142 -16.78 8.13 -9.19
CA ILE A 142 -17.99 7.56 -9.80
C ILE A 142 -18.85 8.66 -10.43
N ARG A 143 -19.08 9.75 -9.68
CA ARG A 143 -19.96 10.86 -10.10
C ARG A 143 -19.38 11.69 -11.24
N GLU A 144 -18.08 11.89 -11.27
CA GLU A 144 -17.42 12.92 -12.09
C GLU A 144 -16.33 12.41 -13.03
N GLY A 145 -15.81 11.20 -12.79
CA GLY A 145 -14.73 10.62 -13.58
C GLY A 145 -15.17 10.17 -14.98
N LEU A 146 -14.17 9.77 -15.78
CA LEU A 146 -14.42 9.07 -17.04
C LEU A 146 -15.13 7.74 -16.78
N GLN A 147 -15.87 7.20 -17.75
CA GLN A 147 -16.63 5.95 -17.56
C GLN A 147 -15.77 4.82 -16.98
N ARG A 148 -14.59 4.59 -17.57
CA ARG A 148 -13.63 3.58 -17.08
C ARG A 148 -13.15 3.82 -15.64
N GLU A 149 -13.04 5.09 -15.23
CA GLU A 149 -12.59 5.46 -13.88
C GLU A 149 -13.73 5.25 -12.87
N ALA A 150 -14.95 5.59 -13.26
CA ALA A 150 -16.16 5.33 -12.48
C ALA A 150 -16.34 3.81 -12.27
N ASP A 151 -16.23 3.01 -13.33
CA ASP A 151 -16.37 1.55 -13.24
C ASP A 151 -15.29 0.93 -12.33
N ALA A 152 -14.04 1.43 -12.42
CA ALA A 152 -12.95 0.99 -11.56
C ALA A 152 -13.15 1.40 -10.09
N ALA A 153 -13.71 2.59 -9.84
CA ALA A 153 -14.05 3.06 -8.51
C ALA A 153 -15.18 2.23 -7.87
N VAL A 154 -16.21 1.86 -8.65
CA VAL A 154 -17.26 0.93 -8.21
C VAL A 154 -16.64 -0.40 -7.78
N ARG A 155 -15.80 -1.01 -8.65
CA ARG A 155 -15.09 -2.26 -8.31
C ARG A 155 -14.24 -2.14 -7.06
N ALA A 156 -13.53 -1.03 -6.88
CA ALA A 156 -12.74 -0.81 -5.68
C ALA A 156 -13.58 -0.77 -4.40
N LEU A 157 -14.79 -0.19 -4.46
CA LEU A 157 -15.72 -0.10 -3.32
C LEU A 157 -16.48 -1.40 -3.03
N GLU A 158 -16.39 -2.43 -3.88
CA GLU A 158 -16.96 -3.78 -3.60
C GLU A 158 -16.40 -4.38 -2.31
N LEU A 159 -15.22 -3.94 -1.86
CA LEU A 159 -14.65 -4.31 -0.55
C LEU A 159 -15.60 -4.02 0.63
N TYR A 160 -16.53 -3.08 0.45
CA TYR A 160 -17.51 -2.66 1.46
C TYR A 160 -18.91 -3.25 1.22
N SER A 161 -19.03 -4.35 0.44
CA SER A 161 -20.30 -5.06 0.30
C SER A 161 -20.84 -5.45 1.68
N GLY A 162 -22.02 -4.93 2.05
CA GLY A 162 -22.62 -5.06 3.37
C GLY A 162 -22.58 -3.79 4.24
N SER A 163 -21.91 -2.72 3.79
CA SER A 163 -22.01 -1.39 4.41
C SER A 163 -23.15 -0.60 3.76
N GLU A 164 -24.31 -0.56 4.43
CA GLU A 164 -25.48 0.19 3.93
C GLU A 164 -25.16 1.66 3.63
N GLU A 165 -24.29 2.28 4.44
CA GLU A 165 -23.87 3.67 4.25
C GLU A 165 -23.08 3.86 2.95
N ILE A 166 -22.07 3.02 2.70
CA ILE A 166 -21.21 3.13 1.51
C ILE A 166 -22.00 2.73 0.25
N GLU A 167 -22.85 1.70 0.35
CA GLU A 167 -23.72 1.28 -0.75
C GLU A 167 -24.70 2.40 -1.15
N ALA A 168 -25.28 3.12 -0.19
CA ALA A 168 -26.11 4.28 -0.46
C ALA A 168 -25.33 5.39 -1.18
N LYS A 169 -24.11 5.71 -0.73
CA LYS A 169 -23.23 6.70 -1.38
C LYS A 169 -22.91 6.32 -2.84
N VAL A 170 -22.60 5.05 -3.10
CA VAL A 170 -22.32 4.54 -4.45
C VAL A 170 -23.55 4.67 -5.34
N HIS A 171 -24.72 4.26 -4.85
CA HIS A 171 -25.98 4.34 -5.59
C HIS A 171 -26.35 5.78 -5.96
N ASP A 172 -26.23 6.71 -5.00
CA ASP A 172 -26.53 8.11 -5.24
C ASP A 172 -25.56 8.75 -6.23
N ALA A 173 -24.26 8.41 -6.16
CA ALA A 173 -23.27 8.86 -7.14
C ALA A 173 -23.59 8.35 -8.57
N LEU A 174 -23.99 7.09 -8.71
CA LEU A 174 -24.40 6.51 -10.00
C LEU A 174 -25.65 7.18 -10.57
N LYS A 175 -26.65 7.50 -9.74
CA LYS A 175 -27.84 8.26 -10.17
C LYS A 175 -27.47 9.66 -10.65
N GLN A 176 -26.64 10.37 -9.89
CA GLN A 176 -26.20 11.72 -10.25
C GLN A 176 -25.42 11.73 -11.57
N ARG A 177 -24.60 10.70 -11.83
CA ARG A 177 -23.92 10.53 -13.10
C ARG A 177 -24.89 10.37 -14.27
N LYS A 178 -25.88 9.48 -14.16
CA LYS A 178 -26.90 9.24 -15.20
C LYS A 178 -27.69 10.49 -15.56
N ASN A 179 -27.93 11.38 -14.61
CA ASN A 179 -28.64 12.64 -14.86
C ASN A 179 -27.81 13.68 -15.64
N ARG A 180 -26.50 13.46 -15.80
CA ARG A 180 -25.58 14.35 -16.53
C ARG A 180 -25.29 13.89 -17.96
N GLU A 181 -25.52 12.61 -18.25
CA GLU A 181 -25.37 11.98 -19.58
C GLU A 181 -26.63 12.21 -20.42
#